data_AF-A0A943C4I0-F1
#
_entry.id   AF-A0A943C4I0-F1
#
_cell.length_a   1.000
_cell.length_b   1.000
_cell.length_c   1.000
_cell.angle_alpha   90.00
_cell.angle_beta   90.00
_cell.angle_gamma   90.00
#
_symmetry.space_group_name_H-M   'P 1'
#
loop_
_entity.id
_entity.type
_entity.pdbx_description
1 polymer ?
#
loop_
_entity_poly.entity_id
_entity_poly.type
_entity_poly.pdbx_seq_one_letter_code
_entity_poly.pdbx_strand_id
1 'polypeptide(L)'
;MEKSVDTAALPIFSAIREKFDIRKGDIRTYSPLTLAYIGDGIYDLVIRSMIVAQGNTKASQLHQHTSHLVKAHSQSAMMEYLLPVLSEEEEAVYKRGRNAKSPTMAKNASMSDYRRATGFEALMGYLYLADRFDRILELTVLGLDGLEKEEKLYQHH
;
A
#
# COMPACT_ATOMS: atom_id res chain seq x y z
N MET A 1 -33.36 21.42 3.65
CA MET A 1 -32.92 20.68 4.84
C MET A 1 -31.82 19.73 4.38
N GLU A 2 -30.56 20.16 4.43
CA GLU A 2 -29.43 19.29 4.14
C GLU A 2 -29.42 18.17 5.18
N LYS A 3 -29.59 16.92 4.73
CA LYS A 3 -29.31 15.78 5.59
C LYS A 3 -27.79 15.75 5.78
N SER A 4 -27.31 16.16 6.95
CA SER A 4 -25.93 15.94 7.36
C SER A 4 -25.70 14.42 7.39
N VAL A 5 -24.91 13.90 6.44
CA VAL A 5 -24.47 12.51 6.49
C VAL A 5 -23.51 12.38 7.67
N ASP A 6 -23.69 11.34 8.48
CA ASP A 6 -22.76 11.04 9.57
C ASP A 6 -21.44 10.54 8.99
N THR A 7 -20.46 11.44 8.93
CA THR A 7 -19.13 11.12 8.40
C THR A 7 -18.37 10.11 9.26
N ALA A 8 -18.80 9.80 10.48
CA ALA A 8 -18.16 8.79 11.34
C ALA A 8 -18.39 7.35 10.84
N ALA A 9 -19.42 7.12 10.01
CA ALA A 9 -19.74 5.80 9.46
C ALA A 9 -19.16 5.56 8.05
N LEU A 10 -18.49 6.57 7.46
CA LEU A 10 -17.95 6.47 6.10
C LEU A 10 -16.50 6.00 6.11
N PRO A 11 -16.10 5.18 5.12
CA PRO A 11 -14.69 4.95 4.81
C PRO A 11 -13.95 6.29 4.64
N ILE A 12 -12.68 6.34 5.07
CA ILE A 12 -11.89 7.59 5.14
C ILE A 12 -11.91 8.36 3.81
N PHE A 13 -11.73 7.68 2.67
CA PHE A 13 -11.74 8.34 1.37
C PHE A 13 -13.10 8.96 1.05
N SER A 14 -14.18 8.24 1.29
CA SER A 14 -15.54 8.75 1.14
C SER A 14 -15.83 9.94 2.06
N ALA A 15 -15.39 9.90 3.31
CA ALA A 15 -15.51 11.02 4.24
C ALA A 15 -14.73 12.26 3.75
N ILE A 16 -13.50 12.09 3.25
CA ILE A 16 -12.70 13.18 2.68
C ILE A 16 -13.44 13.81 1.50
N ARG A 17 -13.89 13.00 0.53
CA ARG A 17 -14.59 13.55 -0.65
C ARG A 17 -15.81 14.38 -0.26
N GLU A 18 -16.60 13.89 0.68
CA GLU A 18 -17.79 14.61 1.14
C GLU A 18 -17.42 15.92 1.83
N LYS A 19 -16.47 15.89 2.78
CA LYS A 19 -16.06 17.10 3.52
C LYS A 19 -15.46 18.19 2.64
N PHE A 20 -14.81 17.82 1.54
CA PHE A 20 -14.18 18.75 0.61
C PHE A 20 -15.01 19.01 -0.67
N ASP A 21 -16.28 18.58 -0.72
CA ASP A 21 -17.18 18.72 -1.89
C ASP A 21 -16.54 18.25 -3.22
N ILE A 22 -15.86 17.11 -3.16
CA ILE A 22 -15.16 16.52 -4.32
C ILE A 22 -16.11 15.58 -5.06
N ARG A 23 -16.39 15.89 -6.33
CA ARG A 23 -17.22 15.05 -7.20
C ARG A 23 -16.63 13.64 -7.35
N LYS A 24 -17.49 12.62 -7.37
CA LYS A 24 -17.09 11.24 -7.64
C LYS A 24 -16.54 11.12 -9.07
N GLY A 25 -15.24 10.83 -9.18
CA GLY A 25 -14.60 10.39 -10.42
C GLY A 25 -14.64 8.87 -10.56
N ASP A 26 -14.50 8.37 -11.78
CA ASP A 26 -14.29 6.94 -12.02
C ASP A 26 -12.83 6.59 -11.69
N ILE A 27 -12.62 5.92 -10.56
CA ILE A 27 -11.30 5.53 -10.06
C ILE A 27 -10.52 4.68 -11.08
N ARG A 28 -11.21 3.98 -12.00
CA ARG A 28 -10.56 3.14 -13.05
C ARG A 28 -9.79 3.96 -14.07
N THR A 29 -10.10 5.26 -14.18
CA THR A 29 -9.44 6.22 -15.08
C THR A 29 -8.14 6.80 -14.51
N TYR A 30 -7.86 6.56 -13.22
CA TYR A 30 -6.67 7.11 -12.58
C TYR A 30 -5.42 6.45 -13.12
N SER A 31 -4.39 7.27 -13.35
CA SER A 31 -3.11 6.75 -13.85
C SER A 31 -2.49 5.82 -12.81
N PRO A 32 -1.71 4.80 -13.22
CA PRO A 32 -1.06 3.90 -12.27
C PRO A 32 -0.13 4.64 -11.28
N LEU A 33 0.51 5.73 -11.71
CA LEU A 33 1.35 6.57 -10.85
C LEU A 33 0.52 7.39 -9.85
N THR A 34 -0.69 7.81 -10.22
CA THR A 34 -1.62 8.47 -9.30
C THR A 34 -2.09 7.50 -8.22
N LEU A 35 -2.37 6.25 -8.59
CA LEU A 35 -2.72 5.20 -7.64
C LEU A 35 -1.53 4.91 -6.70
N ALA A 36 -0.33 4.77 -7.25
CA ALA A 36 0.88 4.56 -6.45
C ALA A 36 1.13 5.70 -5.46
N TYR A 37 0.96 6.96 -5.90
CA TYR A 37 1.11 8.13 -5.05
C TYR A 37 0.26 8.09 -3.78
N ILE A 38 -1.04 7.78 -3.89
CA ILE A 38 -1.89 7.68 -2.70
C ILE A 38 -1.63 6.38 -1.93
N GLY A 39 -1.32 5.29 -2.62
CA GLY A 39 -1.10 3.98 -2.02
C GLY A 39 0.15 3.90 -1.15
N ASP A 40 1.23 4.59 -1.52
CA ASP A 40 2.43 4.75 -0.70
C ASP A 40 2.08 5.37 0.67
N GLY A 41 1.32 6.47 0.67
CA GLY A 41 0.86 7.12 1.90
C GLY A 41 -0.08 6.24 2.74
N ILE A 42 -0.95 5.45 2.10
CA ILE A 42 -1.84 4.52 2.81
C ILE A 42 -1.05 3.38 3.45
N TYR A 43 -0.09 2.80 2.74
CA TYR A 43 0.74 1.75 3.29
C TYR A 43 1.61 2.26 4.44
N ASP A 44 2.24 3.43 4.29
CA ASP A 44 3.02 4.08 5.37
C ASP A 44 2.14 4.36 6.61
N LEU A 45 0.90 4.83 6.42
CA LEU A 45 -0.05 5.03 7.52
C LEU A 45 -0.39 3.71 8.24
N VAL A 46 -0.65 2.63 7.50
CA VAL A 46 -0.96 1.31 8.07
C VAL A 46 0.22 0.80 8.90
N ILE A 47 1.45 0.83 8.35
CA ILE A 47 2.65 0.36 9.05
C ILE A 47 2.94 1.21 10.29
N ARG A 48 2.85 2.54 10.20
CA ARG A 48 3.02 3.42 11.37
C ARG A 48 1.99 3.15 12.44
N SER A 49 0.73 2.94 12.05
CA SER A 49 -0.36 2.66 12.99
C SER A 49 -0.12 1.34 13.73
N MET A 50 0.31 0.30 13.01
CA MET A 50 0.68 -0.99 13.59
C MET A 50 1.82 -0.84 14.60
N ILE A 51 2.91 -0.18 14.22
CA ILE A 51 4.09 -0.04 15.10
C ILE A 51 3.75 0.79 16.33
N VAL A 52 3.00 1.90 16.19
CA VAL A 52 2.57 2.72 17.33
C VAL A 52 1.62 1.94 18.26
N ALA A 53 0.74 1.11 17.70
CA ALA A 53 -0.18 0.27 18.49
C ALA A 53 0.52 -0.83 19.30
N GLN A 54 1.71 -1.28 18.89
CA GLN A 54 2.52 -2.27 19.63
C GLN A 54 3.16 -1.73 20.91
N GLY A 55 3.19 -0.40 21.08
CA GLY A 55 3.65 0.23 22.31
C GLY A 55 4.49 1.48 22.04
N ASN A 56 4.53 2.35 23.05
CA ASN A 56 5.30 3.58 22.98
C ASN A 56 6.79 3.28 23.13
N THR A 57 7.59 3.58 22.11
CA THR A 57 9.05 3.49 22.16
C THR A 57 9.70 4.77 21.63
N LYS A 58 11.03 4.87 21.68
CA LYS A 58 11.79 6.01 21.18
C LYS A 58 11.48 6.23 19.69
N ALA A 59 11.27 7.49 19.31
CA ALA A 59 10.97 7.87 17.91
C ALA A 59 12.00 7.33 16.90
N SER A 60 13.28 7.21 17.28
CA SER A 60 14.32 6.63 16.43
C SER A 60 14.11 5.14 16.14
N GLN A 61 13.61 4.37 17.11
CA GLN A 61 13.31 2.94 16.94
C GLN A 61 12.04 2.75 16.11
N LEU A 62 11.01 3.56 16.35
CA LEU A 62 9.80 3.61 15.52
C LEU A 62 10.16 3.87 14.04
N HIS A 63 11.02 4.86 13.79
CA HIS A 63 11.45 5.22 12.45
C HIS A 63 12.27 4.11 11.79
N GLN A 64 13.19 3.47 12.52
CA GLN A 64 13.97 2.34 11.98
C GLN A 64 13.08 1.17 11.57
N HIS A 65 12.16 0.73 12.43
CA HIS A 65 11.24 -0.36 12.13
C HIS A 65 10.36 -0.02 10.92
N THR A 66 9.79 1.19 10.91
CA THR A 66 8.96 1.66 9.78
C THR A 66 9.76 1.67 8.49
N SER A 67 10.96 2.29 8.49
CA SER A 67 11.80 2.44 7.30
C SER A 67 12.18 1.11 6.66
N HIS A 68 12.36 0.06 7.47
CA HIS A 68 12.66 -1.26 6.97
C HIS A 68 11.47 -1.90 6.25
N LEU A 69 10.25 -1.69 6.73
CA LEU A 69 9.04 -2.28 6.14
C LEU A 69 8.52 -1.51 4.93
N VAL A 70 8.77 -0.20 4.86
CA VAL A 70 8.29 0.66 3.77
C VAL A 70 9.27 0.82 2.61
N LYS A 71 10.51 0.32 2.71
CA LYS A 71 11.48 0.39 1.59
C LYS A 71 11.00 -0.45 0.39
N ALA A 72 11.32 0.01 -0.82
CA ALA A 72 10.93 -0.65 -2.08
C ALA A 72 11.32 -2.13 -2.14
N HIS A 73 12.47 -2.50 -1.56
CA HIS A 73 12.90 -3.90 -1.50
C HIS A 73 11.93 -4.78 -0.71
N SER A 74 11.46 -4.32 0.47
CA SER A 74 10.50 -5.08 1.29
C SER A 74 9.15 -5.21 0.60
N GLN A 75 8.66 -4.11 0.00
CA GLN A 75 7.43 -4.14 -0.77
C GLN A 75 7.54 -5.08 -1.99
N SER A 76 8.70 -5.07 -2.67
CA SER A 76 9.00 -5.99 -3.77
C SER A 76 8.97 -7.45 -3.32
N ALA A 77 9.60 -7.76 -2.19
CA ALA A 77 9.65 -9.10 -1.61
C ALA A 77 8.25 -9.57 -1.16
N MET A 78 7.46 -8.70 -0.51
CA MET A 78 6.06 -9.01 -0.15
C MET A 78 5.25 -9.49 -1.34
N MET A 79 5.44 -8.91 -2.54
CA MET A 79 4.69 -9.30 -3.73
C MET A 79 4.88 -10.76 -4.14
N GLU A 80 5.97 -11.44 -3.74
CA GLU A 80 6.10 -12.89 -3.96
C GLU A 80 4.99 -13.68 -3.26
N TYR A 81 4.60 -13.22 -2.06
CA TYR A 81 3.56 -13.84 -1.25
C TYR A 81 2.15 -13.37 -1.62
N LEU A 82 2.03 -12.13 -2.11
CA LEU A 82 0.72 -11.55 -2.44
C LEU A 82 0.19 -12.02 -3.80
N LEU A 83 1.07 -12.16 -4.82
CA LEU A 83 0.64 -12.48 -6.18
C LEU A 83 -0.31 -13.69 -6.29
N PRO A 84 -0.08 -14.82 -5.60
CA PRO A 84 -0.95 -15.98 -5.69
C PRO A 84 -2.37 -15.78 -5.11
N VAL A 85 -2.56 -14.78 -4.25
CA VAL A 85 -3.84 -14.54 -3.55
C VAL A 85 -4.62 -13.34 -4.12
N LEU A 86 -4.07 -12.64 -5.11
CA LEU A 86 -4.76 -11.54 -5.75
C LEU A 86 -5.89 -12.04 -6.66
N SER A 87 -6.99 -11.29 -6.69
CA SER A 87 -7.97 -11.43 -7.77
C SER A 87 -7.40 -10.96 -9.10
N GLU A 88 -8.03 -11.35 -10.21
CA GLU A 88 -7.63 -10.91 -11.56
C GLU A 88 -7.60 -9.38 -11.70
N GLU A 89 -8.57 -8.69 -11.09
CA GLU A 89 -8.63 -7.23 -11.09
C GLU A 89 -7.46 -6.62 -10.30
N GLU A 90 -7.21 -7.11 -9.09
CA GLU A 90 -6.09 -6.66 -8.24
C GLU A 90 -4.74 -6.87 -8.94
N GLU A 91 -4.54 -8.05 -9.55
CA GLU A 91 -3.33 -8.36 -10.29
C GLU A 91 -3.18 -7.46 -11.54
N ALA A 92 -4.27 -7.13 -12.23
CA ALA A 92 -4.25 -6.21 -13.35
C ALA A 92 -3.83 -4.79 -12.91
N VAL A 93 -4.32 -4.29 -11.78
CA VAL A 93 -3.88 -3.01 -11.21
C VAL A 93 -2.39 -3.06 -10.88
N TYR A 94 -1.93 -4.09 -10.17
CA TYR A 94 -0.52 -4.29 -9.84
C TYR A 94 0.36 -4.28 -11.10
N LYS A 95 0.00 -5.04 -12.14
CA LYS A 95 0.73 -5.11 -13.41
C LYS A 95 0.80 -3.74 -14.10
N ARG A 96 -0.27 -2.94 -14.07
CA ARG A 96 -0.28 -1.57 -14.61
C ARG A 96 0.70 -0.66 -13.86
N GLY A 97 0.70 -0.71 -12.52
CA GLY A 97 1.67 0.04 -11.70
C GLY A 97 3.11 -0.38 -11.98
N ARG A 98 3.39 -1.68 -11.98
CA ARG A 98 4.72 -2.24 -12.26
C ARG A 98 5.28 -1.87 -13.63
N ASN A 99 4.39 -1.67 -14.60
CA ASN A 99 4.76 -1.33 -15.97
C ASN A 99 4.73 0.18 -16.25
N ALA A 100 4.37 1.01 -15.28
CA ALA A 100 4.42 2.46 -15.43
C ALA A 100 5.87 2.93 -15.61
N LYS A 101 6.12 3.74 -16.65
CA LYS A 101 7.45 4.30 -16.92
C LYS A 101 7.63 5.55 -16.06
N SER A 102 8.58 5.54 -15.13
CA SER A 102 8.98 6.72 -14.38
C SER A 102 10.14 7.44 -15.11
N PRO A 103 10.16 8.79 -15.24
CA PRO A 103 11.13 9.51 -16.08
C PRO A 103 12.60 9.40 -15.65
N THR A 104 12.88 9.09 -14.38
CA THR A 104 14.23 9.04 -13.81
C THR A 104 14.58 7.60 -13.46
N MET A 105 15.29 6.88 -14.33
CA MET A 105 15.57 5.45 -14.16
C MET A 105 17.01 5.16 -13.69
N ALA A 106 17.17 4.41 -12.59
CA ALA A 106 18.44 3.85 -12.12
C ALA A 106 18.67 2.43 -12.67
N LYS A 107 19.92 2.08 -13.04
CA LYS A 107 20.27 0.89 -13.83
C LYS A 107 20.19 -0.43 -13.04
N ASN A 108 19.13 -1.20 -13.30
CA ASN A 108 19.05 -2.68 -13.34
C ASN A 108 18.53 -3.45 -12.10
N ALA A 109 19.20 -3.53 -10.94
CA ALA A 109 18.69 -4.38 -9.83
C ALA A 109 17.63 -3.66 -8.96
N SER A 110 17.94 -2.45 -8.51
CA SER A 110 16.97 -1.59 -7.80
C SER A 110 15.77 -1.22 -8.66
N MET A 111 15.92 -1.27 -9.99
CA MET A 111 14.84 -0.97 -10.92
C MET A 111 13.71 -2.01 -10.86
N SER A 112 14.06 -3.29 -10.72
CA SER A 112 13.05 -4.35 -10.60
C SER A 112 12.26 -4.19 -9.30
N ASP A 113 12.97 -3.98 -8.19
CA ASP A 113 12.35 -3.75 -6.88
C ASP A 113 11.48 -2.50 -6.88
N TYR A 114 11.98 -1.41 -7.45
CA TYR A 114 11.22 -0.17 -7.56
C TYR A 114 9.94 -0.35 -8.37
N ARG A 115 10.02 -1.04 -9.52
CA ARG A 115 8.83 -1.32 -10.33
C ARG A 115 7.83 -2.21 -9.60
N ARG A 116 8.29 -3.24 -8.90
CA ARG A 116 7.41 -4.10 -8.09
C ARG A 116 6.77 -3.33 -6.95
N ALA A 117 7.53 -2.49 -6.25
CA ALA A 117 7.02 -1.59 -5.21
C ALA A 117 5.97 -0.62 -5.78
N THR A 118 6.24 0.05 -6.91
CA THR A 118 5.23 0.90 -7.57
C THR A 118 3.96 0.12 -7.96
N GLY A 119 4.10 -1.14 -8.36
CA GLY A 119 2.96 -2.03 -8.58
C GLY A 119 2.15 -2.26 -7.31
N PHE A 120 2.83 -2.55 -6.20
CA PHE A 120 2.22 -2.74 -4.88
C PHE A 120 1.53 -1.47 -4.39
N GLU A 121 2.19 -0.31 -4.46
CA GLU A 121 1.64 0.98 -4.11
C GLU A 121 0.38 1.28 -4.95
N ALA A 122 0.41 1.02 -6.26
CA ALA A 122 -0.76 1.19 -7.11
C ALA A 122 -1.95 0.30 -6.71
N LEU A 123 -1.68 -0.94 -6.29
CA LEU A 123 -2.70 -1.84 -5.74
C LEU A 123 -3.30 -1.30 -4.45
N MET A 124 -2.47 -0.84 -3.50
CA MET A 124 -2.94 -0.25 -2.24
C MET A 124 -3.78 1.01 -2.49
N GLY A 125 -3.36 1.86 -3.41
CA GLY A 125 -4.10 3.04 -3.81
C GLY A 125 -5.46 2.70 -4.43
N TYR A 126 -5.51 1.70 -5.32
CA TYR A 126 -6.77 1.25 -5.90
C TYR A 126 -7.77 0.75 -4.83
N LEU A 127 -7.32 -0.13 -3.94
CA LEU A 127 -8.15 -0.67 -2.87
C LEU A 127 -8.67 0.44 -1.95
N TYR A 128 -7.84 1.43 -1.64
CA TYR A 128 -8.24 2.57 -0.82
C TYR A 128 -9.33 3.42 -1.49
N LEU A 129 -9.14 3.74 -2.78
CA LEU A 129 -10.13 4.53 -3.53
C LEU A 129 -11.44 3.74 -3.80
N ALA A 130 -11.37 2.42 -3.74
CA ALA A 130 -12.51 1.50 -3.80
C ALA A 130 -13.15 1.25 -2.42
N ASP A 131 -12.72 1.95 -1.37
CA ASP A 131 -13.19 1.79 0.02
C ASP A 131 -13.01 0.35 0.59
N ARG A 132 -12.05 -0.42 0.08
CA ARG A 132 -11.72 -1.81 0.48
C ARG A 132 -10.55 -1.85 1.47
N PHE A 133 -10.70 -1.17 2.60
CA PHE A 133 -9.63 -1.06 3.61
C PHE A 133 -9.35 -2.38 4.33
N ASP A 134 -10.37 -3.21 4.52
CA ASP A 134 -10.28 -4.59 5.00
C ASP A 134 -9.27 -5.41 4.19
N ARG A 135 -9.37 -5.33 2.85
CA ARG A 135 -8.47 -6.04 1.93
C ARG A 135 -7.04 -5.49 2.00
N ILE A 136 -6.86 -4.19 2.21
CA ILE A 136 -5.52 -3.60 2.44
C ILE A 136 -4.87 -4.21 3.68
N LEU A 137 -5.61 -4.32 4.79
CA LEU A 137 -5.09 -4.92 6.02
C LEU A 137 -4.77 -6.40 5.84
N GLU A 138 -5.65 -7.16 5.18
CA GLU A 138 -5.43 -8.59 4.89
C GLU A 138 -4.14 -8.82 4.10
N LEU A 139 -3.96 -8.09 2.99
CA LEU A 139 -2.76 -8.20 2.16
C LEU A 139 -1.51 -7.72 2.92
N THR A 140 -1.64 -6.70 3.77
CA THR A 140 -0.52 -6.23 4.60
C THR A 140 -0.06 -7.31 5.58
N VAL A 141 -0.99 -7.94 6.31
CA VAL A 141 -0.67 -9.03 7.24
C VAL A 141 -0.02 -10.20 6.50
N LEU A 142 -0.60 -10.64 5.37
CA LEU A 142 -0.06 -11.77 4.61
C LEU A 142 1.34 -11.47 4.05
N GLY A 143 1.59 -10.24 3.60
CA GLY A 143 2.90 -9.80 3.14
C GLY A 143 3.95 -9.81 4.25
N LEU A 144 3.61 -9.26 5.42
CA LEU A 144 4.51 -9.24 6.59
C LEU A 144 4.80 -10.66 7.11
N ASP A 145 3.79 -11.52 7.21
CA ASP A 145 3.95 -12.93 7.58
C ASP A 145 4.89 -13.68 6.63
N GLY A 146 4.84 -13.34 5.34
CA GLY A 146 5.76 -13.87 4.34
C GLY A 146 7.21 -13.48 4.62
N LEU A 147 7.46 -12.18 4.86
CA LEU A 147 8.79 -11.67 5.19
C LEU A 147 9.36 -12.28 6.48
N GLU A 148 8.57 -12.41 7.54
CA GLU A 148 9.04 -12.99 8.81
C GLU A 148 9.46 -14.46 8.67
N LYS A 149 8.74 -15.24 7.86
CA LYS A 149 9.07 -16.66 7.62
C LYS A 149 10.39 -16.79 6.87
N GLU A 150 10.64 -15.89 5.92
CA GLU A 150 11.89 -15.83 5.16
C GLU A 150 13.07 -15.52 6.09
N GLU A 151 12.97 -14.50 6.95
CA GLU A 151 14.04 -14.16 7.90
C GLU A 151 14.38 -15.32 8.85
N LYS A 152 13.38 -16.05 9.35
CA LYS A 152 13.59 -17.20 10.25
C LYS A 152 14.28 -18.37 9.56
N LEU A 153 14.02 -18.58 8.26
CA LEU A 153 14.63 -19.64 7.46
C LEU A 153 16.14 -19.41 7.28
N TYR A 154 16.57 -18.16 7.12
CA TYR A 154 17.98 -17.80 6.94
C TYR A 154 18.77 -17.65 8.25
N GLN A 155 18.12 -17.59 9.41
CA GLN A 155 18.79 -17.56 10.72
C GLN A 155 19.10 -18.96 11.30
N HIS A 156 18.64 -20.04 10.65
CA HIS A 156 18.88 -21.42 11.08
C HIS A 156 19.92 -22.17 10.23
N HIS A 157 20.70 -21.44 9.42
CA HIS A 157 21.84 -21.94 8.66
C HIS A 157 23.13 -21.24 9.11
#